data_AF-A0A272EUP1-F1
#
_entry.id   AF-A0A272EUP1-F1
#
_cell.length_a   1.000
_cell.length_b   1.000
_cell.length_c   1.000
_cell.angle_alpha   90.00
_cell.angle_beta   90.00
_cell.angle_gamma   90.00
#
_symmetry.space_group_name_H-M   'P 1'
#
loop_
_entity.id
_entity.type
_entity.pdbx_description
1 polymer ?
#
loop_
_entity_poly.entity_id
_entity_poly.type
_entity_poly.pdbx_seq_one_letter_code
_entity_poly.pdbx_strand_id
1 'polypeptide(L)'
;MSQQVLQPWSQQTGTSVEESQEGMGVASATSGELVPKKRYARAKLVSANDIAAELARVYRAMKSGELDPNVGTKLTYVLSTLSKIRMDSEIEERLIALEERNY
;
A
#
# COMPACT_ATOMS: atom_id res chain seq x y z
N MET A 1 0.75 -54.33 -12.78
CA MET A 1 0.55 -52.87 -12.93
C MET A 1 -0.42 -52.41 -11.85
N SER A 2 0.05 -51.70 -10.82
CA SER A 2 -0.80 -51.10 -9.79
C SER A 2 -1.46 -49.83 -10.32
N GLN A 3 -2.78 -49.79 -10.38
CA GLN A 3 -3.53 -48.56 -10.61
C GLN A 3 -3.85 -47.90 -9.27
N GLN A 4 -3.24 -46.74 -9.00
CA GLN A 4 -3.61 -45.89 -7.88
C GLN A 4 -4.91 -45.15 -8.23
N VAL A 5 -5.96 -45.48 -7.51
CA VAL A 5 -7.26 -44.81 -7.57
C VAL A 5 -7.16 -43.50 -6.77
N LEU A 6 -7.31 -42.35 -7.43
CA LEU A 6 -7.42 -41.04 -6.77
C LEU A 6 -8.70 -41.02 -5.91
N GLN A 7 -8.56 -40.84 -4.61
CA GLN A 7 -9.67 -40.61 -3.70
C GLN A 7 -10.16 -39.15 -3.86
N PRO A 8 -11.48 -38.89 -3.93
CA PRO A 8 -12.03 -37.54 -3.95
C PRO A 8 -11.98 -36.89 -2.56
N TRP A 9 -11.90 -35.56 -2.56
CA TRP A 9 -11.83 -34.72 -1.37
C TRP A 9 -12.98 -35.02 -0.39
N SER A 10 -12.64 -35.22 0.88
CA SER A 10 -13.61 -35.46 1.94
C SER A 10 -14.26 -34.15 2.36
N GLN A 11 -15.55 -34.01 2.02
CA GLN A 11 -16.47 -33.06 2.64
C GLN A 11 -16.57 -33.37 4.15
N GLN A 12 -15.98 -32.53 5.00
CA GLN A 12 -16.32 -32.49 6.43
C GLN A 12 -17.41 -31.44 6.64
N THR A 13 -18.66 -31.90 6.64
CA THR A 13 -19.80 -31.15 7.17
C THR A 13 -20.17 -31.73 8.54
N GLY A 14 -20.14 -30.87 9.56
CA GLY A 14 -20.97 -31.00 10.75
C GLY A 14 -20.25 -31.41 12.04
N THR A 15 -20.00 -30.44 12.92
CA THR A 15 -20.16 -30.66 14.36
C THR A 15 -20.96 -29.51 14.94
N SER A 16 -22.15 -29.86 15.42
CA SER A 16 -23.07 -29.02 16.19
C SER A 16 -22.35 -28.39 17.40
N VAL A 17 -22.53 -27.09 17.61
CA VAL A 17 -22.31 -26.46 18.91
C VAL A 17 -23.56 -25.63 19.20
N GLU A 18 -24.44 -26.24 19.99
CA GLU A 18 -25.55 -25.60 20.68
C GLU A 18 -25.24 -25.80 22.15
N GLU A 19 -25.06 -24.71 22.91
CA GLU A 19 -25.56 -24.52 24.28
C GLU A 19 -24.91 -23.28 24.94
N SER A 20 -25.76 -22.26 25.10
CA SER A 20 -25.92 -21.36 26.25
C SER A 20 -24.69 -20.87 27.03
N GLN A 21 -24.53 -19.54 27.06
CA GLN A 21 -24.58 -18.81 28.34
C GLN A 21 -24.78 -17.31 28.11
N GLU A 22 -25.91 -16.81 28.62
CA GLU A 22 -26.17 -15.40 28.85
C GLU A 22 -25.14 -14.86 29.85
N GLY A 23 -24.12 -14.20 29.32
CA GLY A 23 -23.21 -13.36 30.09
C GLY A 23 -23.69 -11.91 30.00
N MET A 24 -24.34 -11.44 31.06
CA MET A 24 -24.56 -10.03 31.36
C MET A 24 -23.19 -9.31 31.38
N GLY A 25 -22.73 -8.86 30.22
CA GLY A 25 -21.51 -8.09 30.03
C GLY A 25 -21.85 -6.61 30.10
N VAL A 26 -21.68 -6.03 31.29
CA VAL A 26 -21.57 -4.59 31.54
C VAL A 26 -20.98 -3.86 30.33
N ALA A 27 -21.76 -2.92 29.78
CA ALA A 27 -21.30 -1.97 28.78
C ALA A 27 -20.22 -1.09 29.42
N SER A 28 -18.99 -1.60 29.44
CA SER A 28 -17.80 -0.82 29.75
C SER A 28 -17.67 0.17 28.61
N ALA A 29 -18.03 1.42 28.90
CA ALA A 29 -17.71 2.55 28.06
C ALA A 29 -16.18 2.58 27.92
N THR A 30 -15.66 1.94 26.88
CA THR A 30 -14.29 2.14 26.44
C THR A 30 -14.24 3.59 26.00
N SER A 31 -13.80 4.43 26.93
CA SER A 31 -13.42 5.81 26.67
C SER A 31 -12.33 5.74 25.61
N GLY A 32 -12.77 5.79 24.35
CA GLY A 32 -11.90 5.75 23.19
C GLY A 32 -11.13 7.05 23.16
N GLU A 33 -9.96 7.04 23.80
CA GLU A 33 -8.96 8.09 23.66
C GLU A 33 -8.72 8.28 22.16
N LEU A 34 -9.21 9.40 21.62
CA LEU A 34 -9.11 9.71 20.20
C LEU A 34 -7.65 10.07 19.91
N VAL A 35 -6.82 9.05 19.66
CA VAL A 35 -5.41 9.25 19.31
C VAL A 35 -5.37 10.18 18.09
N PRO A 36 -4.73 11.36 18.19
CA PRO A 36 -4.72 12.31 17.09
C PRO A 36 -4.07 11.67 15.88
N LYS A 37 -4.84 11.52 14.79
CA LYS A 37 -4.36 10.95 13.53
C LYS A 37 -3.24 11.85 13.01
N LYS A 38 -1.98 11.38 13.09
CA LYS A 38 -0.80 12.09 12.57
C LYS A 38 -1.12 12.58 11.15
N ARG A 39 -1.20 13.89 10.98
CA ARG A 39 -1.33 14.52 9.65
C ARG A 39 0.05 14.46 9.01
N TYR A 40 0.25 13.51 8.10
CA TYR A 40 1.44 13.50 7.27
C TYR A 40 1.43 14.75 6.40
N ALA A 41 2.52 15.52 6.44
CA ALA A 41 2.73 16.61 5.51
C ALA A 41 2.62 16.05 4.08
N ARG A 42 1.83 16.70 3.21
CA ARG A 42 1.63 16.23 1.84
C ARG A 42 2.98 16.24 1.13
N ALA A 43 3.39 15.08 0.60
CA ALA A 43 4.56 15.02 -0.26
C ALA A 43 4.29 15.90 -1.48
N LYS A 44 5.19 16.87 -1.72
CA LYS A 44 5.19 17.61 -2.99
C LYS A 44 5.72 16.64 -4.04
N LEU A 45 4.94 16.35 -5.07
CA LEU A 45 5.29 15.40 -6.15
C LEU A 45 5.13 16.10 -7.51
N VAL A 46 5.68 17.30 -7.62
CA VAL A 46 5.44 18.20 -8.77
C VAL A 46 6.45 17.94 -9.88
N SER A 47 7.69 17.60 -9.53
CA SER A 47 8.77 17.27 -10.46
C SER A 47 9.32 15.85 -10.25
N ALA A 48 10.04 15.34 -11.25
CA ALA A 48 10.79 14.08 -11.10
C ALA A 48 11.77 14.10 -9.92
N ASN A 49 12.38 15.26 -9.64
CA ASN A 49 13.29 15.45 -8.50
C ASN A 49 12.58 15.33 -7.15
N ASP A 50 11.38 15.91 -7.03
CA ASP A 50 10.59 15.79 -5.81
C ASP A 50 10.22 14.31 -5.54
N ILE A 51 9.88 13.58 -6.59
CA ILE A 51 9.56 12.14 -6.49
C ILE A 51 10.79 11.32 -6.11
N ALA A 52 11.97 11.66 -6.65
CA ALA A 52 13.24 11.00 -6.28
C ALA A 52 13.59 11.22 -4.80
N ALA A 53 13.37 12.43 -4.28
CA ALA A 53 13.55 12.71 -2.86
C ALA A 53 12.63 11.84 -1.99
N GLU A 54 11.39 11.63 -2.45
CA GLU A 54 10.41 10.85 -1.71
C GLU A 54 10.64 9.33 -1.79
N LEU A 55 11.14 8.83 -2.92
CA LEU A 55 11.68 7.47 -3.03
C LEU A 55 12.83 7.23 -2.04
N ALA A 56 13.76 8.19 -1.91
CA ALA A 56 14.85 8.10 -0.96
C ALA A 56 14.34 8.09 0.50
N ARG A 57 13.29 8.87 0.81
CA ARG A 57 12.62 8.85 2.11
C ARG A 57 12.01 7.48 2.41
N VAL A 58 11.24 6.92 1.47
CA VAL A 58 10.61 5.60 1.61
C VAL A 58 11.65 4.51 1.82
N TYR A 59 12.75 4.53 1.06
CA TYR A 59 13.87 3.60 1.24
C TYR A 59 14.47 3.68 2.65
N ARG A 60 14.75 4.89 3.14
CA ARG A 60 15.32 5.09 4.49
C ARG A 60 14.35 4.61 5.57
N ALA A 61 13.06 4.91 5.43
CA ALA A 61 12.02 4.48 6.38
C ALA A 61 11.94 2.95 6.44
N MET A 62 11.94 2.26 5.28
CA MET A 62 11.99 0.79 5.25
C MET A 62 13.25 0.23 5.90
N LYS A 63 14.42 0.80 5.58
CA LYS A 63 15.70 0.35 6.13
C LYS A 63 15.79 0.53 7.65
N SER A 64 15.16 1.58 8.18
CA SER A 64 15.11 1.85 9.62
C SER A 64 14.06 1.02 10.37
N GLY A 65 13.17 0.31 9.66
CA GLY A 65 12.05 -0.42 10.26
C GLY A 65 10.85 0.46 10.65
N GLU A 66 10.89 1.78 10.38
CA GLU A 66 9.77 2.69 10.60
C GLU A 66 8.59 2.41 9.65
N LEU A 67 8.88 1.84 8.48
CA LEU A 67 7.89 1.49 7.47
C LEU A 67 7.97 0.01 7.12
N ASP A 68 6.82 -0.66 7.14
CA ASP A 68 6.69 -2.05 6.69
C ASP A 68 7.16 -2.21 5.22
N PRO A 69 8.07 -3.16 4.92
CA PRO A 69 8.61 -3.35 3.58
C PRO A 69 7.55 -3.67 2.51
N ASN A 70 6.45 -4.35 2.86
CA ASN A 70 5.38 -4.66 1.91
C ASN A 70 4.61 -3.38 1.53
N VAL A 71 4.27 -2.53 2.50
CA VAL A 71 3.71 -1.20 2.23
C VAL A 71 4.71 -0.32 1.45
N GLY A 72 5.98 -0.29 1.86
CA GLY A 72 6.99 0.54 1.22
C GLY A 72 7.30 0.14 -0.23
N THR A 73 7.22 -1.15 -0.56
CA THR A 73 7.36 -1.64 -1.94
C THR A 73 6.21 -1.13 -2.82
N LYS A 74 4.97 -1.16 -2.31
CA LYS A 74 3.80 -0.62 -3.04
C LYS A 74 3.93 0.89 -3.27
N LEU A 75 4.39 1.64 -2.26
CA LEU A 75 4.65 3.07 -2.40
C LEU A 75 5.73 3.35 -3.44
N THR A 76 6.82 2.58 -3.41
CA THR A 76 7.92 2.69 -4.38
C THR A 76 7.42 2.44 -5.81
N TYR A 77 6.55 1.44 -6.01
CA TYR A 77 5.94 1.17 -7.31
C TYR A 77 5.11 2.36 -7.82
N VAL A 78 4.21 2.90 -6.99
CA VAL A 78 3.38 4.06 -7.35
C VAL A 78 4.23 5.28 -7.68
N LEU A 79 5.22 5.59 -6.84
CA LEU A 79 6.14 6.71 -7.05
C LEU A 79 6.95 6.53 -8.34
N SER A 80 7.40 5.32 -8.64
CA SER A 80 8.14 5.01 -9.87
C SER A 80 7.28 5.20 -11.12
N THR A 81 6.02 4.78 -11.08
CA THR A 81 5.06 4.99 -12.17
C THR A 81 4.78 6.47 -12.37
N LEU A 82 4.58 7.23 -11.29
CA LEU A 82 4.37 8.67 -11.36
C LEU A 82 5.60 9.41 -11.92
N SER A 83 6.80 8.98 -11.54
CA SER A 83 8.06 9.55 -12.03
C SER A 83 8.15 9.44 -13.55
N LYS A 84 7.80 8.27 -14.12
CA LYS A 84 7.78 8.07 -15.58
C LYS A 84 6.85 9.04 -16.29
N ILE A 85 5.60 9.11 -15.83
CA ILE A 85 4.59 10.02 -16.39
C ILE A 85 5.09 11.48 -16.34
N ARG A 86 5.72 11.89 -15.23
CA ARG A 86 6.27 13.24 -15.09
C ARG A 86 7.43 13.52 -16.02
N MET A 87 8.36 12.56 -16.17
CA MET A 87 9.48 12.70 -17.10
C MET A 87 8.98 12.86 -18.54
N ASP A 88 7.97 12.08 -18.94
CA ASP A 88 7.38 12.19 -20.28
C ASP A 88 6.81 13.60 -20.51
N SER A 89 6.01 14.13 -19.57
CA SER A 89 5.46 15.49 -19.66
C SER A 89 6.54 16.58 -19.65
N GLU A 90 7.56 16.48 -18.78
CA GLU A 90 8.65 17.46 -18.73
C GLU A 90 9.46 17.48 -20.04
N ILE A 91 9.61 16.33 -20.70
CA ILE A 91 10.28 16.23 -22.00
C ILE A 91 9.43 16.88 -23.10
N GLU A 92 8.14 16.59 -23.14
CA GLU A 92 7.21 17.21 -24.10
C GLU A 92 7.20 18.74 -23.97
N GLU A 93 7.12 19.27 -22.74
CA GLU A 93 7.18 20.72 -22.48
C GLU A 93 8.48 21.34 -23.00
N ARG A 94 9.63 20.68 -22.75
CA ARG A 94 10.93 21.15 -23.24
C ARG A 94 11.05 21.06 -24.75
N LEU A 95 10.47 20.04 -25.36
CA LEU A 95 10.48 19.86 -26.82
C LEU A 95 9.69 21.00 -27.48
N ILE A 96 8.47 21.28 -27.01
CA ILE A 96 7.64 22.39 -27.50
C ILE A 96 8.39 23.72 -27.39
N ALA A 97 9.02 23.99 -26.24
CA ALA A 97 9.80 25.22 -26.05
C ALA A 97 11.00 25.34 -27.01
N LEU A 98 11.60 24.22 -27.42
CA LEU A 98 12.68 24.21 -28.40
C LEU A 98 12.16 24.42 -29.83
N GLU A 99 11.01 23.84 -30.16
CA GLU A 99 10.33 24.03 -31.44
C GLU A 99 9.90 25.49 -31.63
N GLU A 100 9.33 26.12 -30.59
CA GLU A 100 8.93 27.53 -30.58
C GLU A 100 10.13 28.49 -30.71
N ARG A 101 11.31 28.10 -30.25
CA ARG A 101 12.52 28.94 -30.34
C ARG A 101 13.19 28.88 -31.71
N ASN A 102 13.02 27.79 -32.45
CA ASN A 102 13.68 27.54 -33.73
C ASN A 102 12.80 27.85 -34.96
N TYR A 103 11.55 28.26 -34.75
CA TYR A 103 10.65 28.85 -35.74
C TYR A 103 10.49 30.35 -35.50
#